data_AF-A0AAE3XKK6-F1
#
_entry.id   AF-A0AAE3XKK6-F1
#
_cell.length_a   1.000
_cell.length_b   1.000
_cell.length_c   1.000
_cell.angle_alpha   90.00
_cell.angle_beta   90.00
_cell.angle_gamma   90.00
#
_symmetry.space_group_name_H-M   'P 1'
#
loop_
_entity.id
_entity.type
_entity.pdbx_description
1 polymer ?
#
loop_
_entity_poly.entity_id
_entity_poly.type
_entity_poly.pdbx_seq_one_letter_code
_entity_poly.pdbx_strand_id
1 'polypeptide(L)'
;MKTIIILFLYNILLIIPSIAQEKIILEGTIGKYPIEMELEQNYDQISGRYHYKGKQNYIDLKGSVFNEGIITIVERYNDKVTGEFYITKRGDHWKGKWVGKRNYFIDLTPIKGDLDAYPSDEELKQKLSSDPTGTYVYEEKFIRGGITSNLHSIPQTRYYESFATVKKGEDDKLVISFEVVGGVGFVASLSNETIEPIGDNIYEFRAKDFTDEECHLVFEFKDKNLKIIQKSKAWPCGFGERASADVEMPKVDDKVKLSK
;
A
#
# COMPACT_ATOMS: atom_id res chain seq x y z
N MET A 1 -31.67 51.34 -29.63
CA MET A 1 -31.18 50.02 -30.07
C MET A 1 -29.77 49.82 -29.51
N LYS A 2 -29.66 49.37 -28.27
CA LYS A 2 -28.40 49.19 -27.53
C LYS A 2 -28.55 47.99 -26.59
N THR A 3 -28.63 46.81 -27.17
CA THR A 3 -28.59 45.53 -26.46
C THR A 3 -28.27 44.50 -27.52
N ILE A 4 -27.53 43.45 -27.17
CA ILE A 4 -27.03 42.38 -28.07
C ILE A 4 -25.63 42.65 -28.66
N ILE A 5 -24.61 43.02 -27.87
CA ILE A 5 -23.19 42.63 -28.15
C ILE A 5 -22.39 42.57 -26.83
N ILE A 6 -22.86 41.90 -25.78
CA ILE A 6 -22.04 41.64 -24.56
C ILE A 6 -22.41 40.29 -23.96
N LEU A 7 -22.29 39.20 -24.73
CA LEU A 7 -22.46 37.84 -24.19
C LEU A 7 -21.54 36.79 -24.84
N PHE A 8 -20.64 37.19 -25.73
CA PHE A 8 -19.76 36.26 -26.47
C PHE A 8 -18.28 36.31 -26.07
N LEU A 9 -17.91 37.11 -25.06
CA LEU A 9 -16.52 37.34 -24.64
C LEU A 9 -16.21 36.87 -23.21
N TYR A 10 -17.08 36.03 -22.63
CA TYR A 10 -16.89 35.43 -21.30
C TYR A 10 -16.84 33.89 -21.34
N ASN A 11 -16.46 33.33 -22.50
CA ASN A 11 -16.13 31.90 -22.68
C ASN A 11 -14.66 31.73 -23.07
N ILE A 12 -13.79 32.65 -22.65
CA ILE A 12 -12.34 32.45 -22.74
C ILE A 12 -11.94 31.49 -21.61
N LEU A 13 -12.01 30.21 -21.94
CA LEU A 13 -10.88 29.29 -21.78
C LEU A 13 -10.22 29.30 -20.39
N LEU A 14 -10.87 28.68 -19.41
CA LEU A 14 -10.15 28.06 -18.29
C LEU A 14 -9.40 26.85 -18.84
N ILE A 15 -8.27 27.09 -19.51
CA ILE A 15 -7.25 26.06 -19.68
C ILE A 15 -6.70 25.84 -18.28
N ILE A 16 -7.28 24.87 -17.56
CA ILE A 16 -6.63 24.34 -16.37
C ILE A 16 -5.33 23.75 -16.91
N PRO A 17 -4.14 24.27 -16.53
CA PRO A 17 -2.91 23.60 -16.89
C PRO A 17 -3.02 22.21 -16.28
N SER A 18 -3.07 21.17 -17.12
CA SER A 18 -2.77 19.83 -16.64
C SER A 18 -1.40 19.94 -16.00
N ILE A 19 -1.36 19.82 -14.68
CA ILE A 19 -0.12 19.64 -13.94
C ILE A 19 0.46 18.35 -14.53
N ALA A 20 1.39 18.50 -15.47
CA ALA A 20 2.08 17.37 -16.04
C ALA A 20 2.81 16.71 -14.88
N GLN A 21 2.38 15.51 -14.53
CA GLN A 21 2.99 14.73 -13.45
C GLN A 21 4.46 14.54 -13.78
N GLU A 22 5.34 14.95 -12.87
CA GLU A 22 6.77 14.99 -13.16
C GLU A 22 7.30 13.56 -13.32
N LYS A 23 7.85 13.28 -14.50
CA LYS A 23 8.49 12.00 -14.80
C LYS A 23 9.88 11.96 -14.20
N ILE A 24 10.20 10.85 -13.57
CA ILE A 24 11.53 10.55 -13.04
C ILE A 24 12.21 9.62 -14.01
N ILE A 25 13.42 9.96 -14.38
CA ILE A 25 14.26 9.12 -15.23
C ILE A 25 15.43 8.64 -14.39
N LEU A 26 15.56 7.32 -14.32
CA LEU A 26 16.57 6.59 -13.58
C LEU A 26 17.46 5.85 -14.58
N GLU A 27 18.76 5.82 -14.32
CA GLU A 27 19.70 4.95 -15.03
C GLU A 27 20.42 4.03 -14.07
N GLY A 28 20.79 2.85 -14.54
CA GLY A 28 21.62 1.96 -13.74
C GLY A 28 21.63 0.54 -14.25
N THR A 29 21.59 -0.45 -13.36
CA THR A 29 21.67 -1.87 -13.76
C THR A 29 20.65 -2.77 -13.06
N ILE A 30 20.31 -3.85 -13.76
CA ILE A 30 19.77 -5.09 -13.19
C ILE A 30 20.87 -6.15 -13.32
N GLY A 31 21.57 -6.44 -12.23
CA GLY A 31 22.79 -7.24 -12.25
C GLY A 31 23.86 -6.58 -13.10
N LYS A 32 24.25 -7.24 -14.19
CA LYS A 32 25.23 -6.71 -15.16
C LYS A 32 24.58 -5.98 -16.35
N TYR A 33 23.25 -5.94 -16.41
CA TYR A 33 22.53 -5.44 -17.57
C TYR A 33 22.16 -3.97 -17.36
N PRO A 34 22.69 -3.04 -18.16
CA PRO A 34 22.38 -1.62 -18.03
C PRO A 34 20.94 -1.34 -18.49
N ILE A 35 20.24 -0.48 -17.76
CA ILE A 35 18.85 -0.09 -18.02
C ILE A 35 18.65 1.42 -17.89
N GLU A 36 17.59 1.90 -18.53
CA GLU A 36 16.98 3.21 -18.31
C GLU A 36 15.51 2.98 -17.94
N MET A 37 15.04 3.67 -16.90
CA MET A 37 13.71 3.50 -16.31
C MET A 37 13.03 4.85 -16.18
N GLU A 38 11.78 4.93 -16.64
CA GLU A 38 10.90 6.08 -16.50
C GLU A 38 9.82 5.72 -15.48
N LEU A 39 9.69 6.50 -14.40
CA LEU A 39 8.64 6.35 -13.40
C LEU A 39 7.80 7.64 -13.31
N GLU A 40 6.52 7.47 -13.06
CA GLU A 40 5.56 8.48 -12.68
C GLU A 40 4.94 8.04 -11.36
N GLN A 41 4.89 8.94 -10.38
CA GLN A 41 4.26 8.68 -9.09
C GLN A 41 2.99 9.50 -8.97
N ASN A 42 1.90 8.84 -8.59
CA ASN A 42 0.64 9.45 -8.21
C ASN A 42 0.24 8.98 -6.82
N TYR A 43 0.56 9.78 -5.80
CA TYR A 43 0.45 9.41 -4.38
C TYR A 43 1.26 8.15 -4.07
N ASP A 44 0.58 7.06 -3.68
CA ASP A 44 1.13 5.75 -3.38
C ASP A 44 1.37 4.92 -4.63
N GLN A 45 0.79 5.28 -5.78
CA GLN A 45 0.89 4.50 -7.01
C GLN A 45 2.13 4.92 -7.82
N ILE A 46 2.89 3.93 -8.30
CA ILE A 46 3.91 4.12 -9.33
C ILE A 46 3.46 3.44 -10.62
N SER A 47 3.60 4.17 -11.72
CA SER A 47 3.55 3.59 -13.05
C SER A 47 4.81 3.96 -13.82
N GLY A 48 5.17 3.15 -14.79
CA GLY A 48 6.34 3.46 -15.58
C GLY A 48 6.67 2.41 -16.61
N ARG A 49 7.90 2.47 -17.09
CA ARG A 49 8.45 1.51 -18.02
C ARG A 49 9.97 1.56 -17.96
N TYR A 50 10.62 0.50 -18.37
CA TYR A 50 12.08 0.50 -18.52
C TYR A 50 12.50 -0.25 -19.78
N HIS A 51 13.73 -0.03 -20.21
CA HIS A 51 14.35 -0.80 -21.28
C HIS A 51 15.83 -1.06 -20.97
N TYR A 52 16.37 -2.12 -21.54
CA TYR A 52 17.81 -2.38 -21.49
C TYR A 52 18.54 -1.47 -22.47
N LYS A 53 19.64 -0.83 -22.06
CA LYS A 53 20.39 0.07 -22.95
C LYS A 53 20.79 -0.66 -24.25
N GLY A 54 20.53 0.00 -25.38
CA GLY A 54 20.71 -0.58 -26.71
C GLY A 54 19.57 -1.46 -27.21
N LYS A 55 18.46 -1.56 -26.47
CA LYS A 55 17.19 -2.18 -26.90
C LYS A 55 16.10 -1.12 -26.99
N GLN A 56 15.23 -1.24 -27.99
CA GLN A 56 14.12 -0.30 -28.22
C GLN A 56 12.81 -0.74 -27.54
N ASN A 57 12.74 -2.00 -27.10
CA ASN A 57 11.54 -2.55 -26.50
C ASN A 57 11.45 -2.12 -25.03
N TYR A 58 10.34 -1.49 -24.68
CA TYR A 58 10.00 -1.16 -23.29
C TYR A 58 9.29 -2.33 -22.62
N ILE A 59 9.44 -2.37 -21.31
CA ILE A 59 8.79 -3.29 -20.41
C ILE A 59 8.01 -2.46 -19.40
N ASP A 60 6.74 -2.77 -19.21
CA ASP A 60 5.82 -1.96 -18.43
C ASP A 60 5.98 -2.24 -16.93
N LEU A 61 5.78 -1.18 -16.14
CA LEU A 61 5.95 -1.18 -14.69
C LEU A 61 4.69 -0.63 -14.02
N LYS A 62 4.22 -1.33 -12.98
CA LYS A 62 3.17 -0.85 -12.08
C LYS A 62 3.46 -1.27 -10.66
N GLY A 63 3.37 -0.35 -9.72
CA GLY A 63 3.81 -0.57 -8.36
C GLY A 63 3.25 0.45 -7.38
N SER A 64 3.84 0.45 -6.20
CA SER A 64 3.50 1.40 -5.15
C SER A 64 4.71 1.82 -4.32
N VAL A 65 4.62 3.00 -3.73
CA VAL A 65 5.52 3.51 -2.69
C VAL A 65 4.88 3.24 -1.34
N PHE A 66 5.64 2.63 -0.44
CA PHE A 66 5.29 2.40 0.95
C PHE A 66 6.04 3.37 1.86
N ASN A 67 5.64 3.41 3.13
CA ASN A 67 6.25 4.25 4.15
C ASN A 67 7.79 4.10 4.14
N GLU A 68 8.50 5.18 4.45
CA GLU A 68 9.97 5.25 4.48
C GLU A 68 10.70 5.11 3.11
N GLY A 69 10.00 5.24 1.98
CA GLY A 69 10.64 5.27 0.65
C GLY A 69 11.05 3.89 0.12
N ILE A 70 10.33 2.85 0.56
CA ILE A 70 10.36 1.51 -0.04
C ILE A 70 9.41 1.47 -1.22
N ILE A 71 9.84 0.88 -2.33
CA ILE A 71 9.11 0.87 -3.59
C ILE A 71 9.02 -0.58 -4.06
N THR A 72 7.81 -1.06 -4.33
CA THR A 72 7.59 -2.35 -5.02
C THR A 72 6.99 -2.11 -6.39
N ILE A 73 7.49 -2.80 -7.42
CA ILE A 73 7.04 -2.59 -8.81
C ILE A 73 6.94 -3.93 -9.52
N VAL A 74 5.77 -4.25 -10.05
CA VAL A 74 5.53 -5.42 -10.90
C VAL A 74 5.94 -5.11 -12.34
N GLU A 75 6.78 -5.98 -12.89
CA GLU A 75 7.20 -5.97 -14.29
C GLU A 75 6.22 -6.77 -15.15
N ARG A 76 5.74 -6.17 -16.24
CA ARG A 76 4.92 -6.84 -17.24
C ARG A 76 5.50 -6.70 -18.64
N TYR A 77 5.59 -7.82 -19.35
CA TYR A 77 5.93 -7.85 -20.77
C TYR A 77 4.84 -8.62 -21.53
N ASN A 78 4.20 -7.96 -22.51
CA ASN A 78 3.04 -8.49 -23.23
C ASN A 78 1.94 -9.00 -22.26
N ASP A 79 1.55 -8.16 -21.31
CA ASP A 79 0.54 -8.41 -20.27
C ASP A 79 0.84 -9.57 -19.30
N LYS A 80 2.02 -10.17 -19.37
CA LYS A 80 2.45 -11.24 -18.44
C LYS A 80 3.41 -10.69 -17.41
N VAL A 81 3.20 -11.06 -16.14
CA VAL A 81 4.13 -10.77 -15.06
C VAL A 81 5.43 -11.55 -15.28
N THR A 82 6.55 -10.85 -15.37
CA THR A 82 7.87 -11.45 -15.64
C THR A 82 8.86 -11.28 -14.50
N GLY A 83 8.60 -10.33 -13.60
CA GLY A 83 9.36 -10.14 -12.38
C GLY A 83 8.80 -9.00 -11.51
N GLU A 84 9.50 -8.74 -10.41
CA GLU A 84 9.15 -7.71 -9.44
C GLU A 84 10.43 -7.01 -8.95
N PHE A 85 10.35 -5.69 -8.81
CA PHE A 85 11.38 -4.86 -8.21
C PHE A 85 11.03 -4.58 -6.75
N TYR A 86 12.04 -4.64 -5.90
CA TYR A 86 12.01 -4.20 -4.51
C TYR A 86 13.13 -3.19 -4.34
N ILE A 87 12.79 -1.91 -4.23
CA ILE A 87 13.73 -0.78 -4.29
C ILE A 87 13.64 0.04 -3.01
N THR A 88 14.78 0.56 -2.54
CA THR A 88 14.85 1.52 -1.44
C THR A 88 15.72 2.70 -1.86
N LYS A 89 15.24 3.92 -1.63
CA LYS A 89 16.02 5.15 -1.81
C LYS A 89 17.02 5.30 -0.66
N ARG A 90 18.31 5.43 -0.98
CA ARG A 90 19.39 5.70 -0.01
C ARG A 90 20.28 6.83 -0.54
N GLY A 91 19.96 8.06 -0.15
CA GLY A 91 20.58 9.26 -0.74
C GLY A 91 20.23 9.34 -2.23
N ASP A 92 21.24 9.56 -3.06
CA ASP A 92 21.08 9.69 -4.52
C ASP A 92 21.02 8.34 -5.26
N HIS A 93 21.15 7.23 -4.55
CA HIS A 93 21.10 5.88 -5.12
C HIS A 93 19.84 5.14 -4.70
N TRP A 94 19.26 4.44 -5.67
CA TRP A 94 18.12 3.56 -5.49
C TRP A 94 18.60 2.13 -5.64
N LYS A 95 18.63 1.40 -4.53
CA LYS A 95 19.21 0.05 -4.48
C LYS A 95 18.16 -0.96 -4.11
N GLY A 96 18.37 -2.20 -4.53
CA GLY A 96 17.36 -3.21 -4.30
C GLY A 96 17.60 -4.52 -5.04
N LYS A 97 16.51 -5.17 -5.41
CA LYS A 97 16.53 -6.46 -6.10
C LYS A 97 15.41 -6.55 -7.11
N TRP A 98 15.73 -7.15 -8.25
CA TRP A 98 14.75 -7.68 -9.19
C TRP A 98 14.61 -9.19 -8.99
N VAL A 99 13.37 -9.67 -8.93
CA VAL A 99 13.01 -11.06 -8.67
C VAL A 99 12.15 -11.57 -9.82
N GLY A 100 12.60 -12.61 -10.50
CA GLY A 100 11.83 -13.34 -11.51
C GLY A 100 12.27 -14.80 -11.55
N LYS A 101 12.46 -15.36 -12.75
CA LYS A 101 13.09 -16.71 -12.87
C LYS A 101 14.49 -16.77 -12.26
N ARG A 102 15.16 -15.63 -12.19
CA ARG A 102 16.45 -15.41 -11.54
C ARG A 102 16.36 -14.15 -10.71
N ASN A 103 17.35 -13.95 -9.86
CA ASN A 103 17.43 -12.85 -8.93
C ASN A 103 18.64 -11.98 -9.27
N TYR A 104 18.45 -10.67 -9.34
CA TYR A 104 19.51 -9.72 -9.65
C TYR A 104 19.44 -8.53 -8.71
N PHE A 105 20.59 -8.02 -8.28
CA PHE A 105 20.65 -6.74 -7.58
C PHE A 105 20.41 -5.59 -8.54
N ILE A 106 19.79 -4.52 -8.05
CA ILE A 106 19.63 -3.29 -8.82
C ILE A 106 20.41 -2.17 -8.15
N ASP A 107 20.96 -1.30 -8.96
CA ASP A 107 21.55 -0.02 -8.55
C ASP A 107 21.14 1.00 -9.60
N LEU A 108 20.30 1.96 -9.21
CA LEU A 108 19.72 2.98 -10.05
C LEU A 108 20.07 4.36 -9.50
N THR A 109 20.22 5.34 -10.37
CA THR A 109 20.53 6.73 -10.04
C THR A 109 19.57 7.63 -10.81
N PRO A 110 18.86 8.57 -10.14
CA PRO A 110 18.06 9.58 -10.83
C PRO A 110 18.97 10.45 -11.71
N ILE A 111 18.58 10.59 -12.97
CA ILE A 111 19.23 11.52 -13.92
C ILE A 111 18.32 12.70 -14.28
N LYS A 112 17.01 12.59 -13.99
CA LYS A 112 16.03 13.67 -14.15
C LYS A 112 14.83 13.45 -13.23
N GLY A 113 14.31 14.54 -12.66
CA GLY A 113 13.19 14.53 -11.72
C GLY A 113 13.58 13.96 -10.35
N ASP A 114 12.66 14.04 -9.40
CA ASP A 114 12.72 13.30 -8.13
C ASP A 114 11.33 12.69 -7.86
N LEU A 115 11.27 11.61 -7.09
CA LEU A 115 10.00 11.23 -6.48
C LEU A 115 9.65 12.36 -5.52
N ASP A 116 8.42 12.84 -5.60
CA ASP A 116 7.85 13.64 -4.53
C ASP A 116 8.15 12.92 -3.21
N ALA A 117 8.67 13.66 -2.23
CA ALA A 117 8.85 13.11 -0.90
C ALA A 117 7.50 12.48 -0.50
N TYR A 118 7.53 11.19 -0.15
CA TYR A 118 6.34 10.55 0.39
C TYR A 118 5.86 11.44 1.55
N PRO A 119 4.60 11.91 1.53
CA PRO A 119 4.11 12.77 2.58
C PRO A 119 4.39 12.08 3.90
N SER A 120 4.99 12.80 4.85
CA SER A 120 5.18 12.28 6.21
C SER A 120 3.86 11.71 6.73
N ASP A 121 3.91 10.77 7.67
CA ASP A 121 2.70 10.22 8.29
C ASP A 121 1.76 11.34 8.79
N GLU A 122 2.33 12.47 9.21
CA GLU A 122 1.61 13.67 9.63
C GLU A 122 0.90 14.37 8.45
N GLU A 123 1.58 14.56 7.32
CA GLU A 123 0.98 15.14 6.10
C GLU A 123 -0.07 14.23 5.48
N LEU A 124 0.15 12.92 5.50
CA LEU A 124 -0.84 11.93 5.06
C LEU A 124 -2.06 11.98 5.98
N LYS A 125 -1.84 11.95 7.29
CA LYS A 125 -2.92 12.11 8.29
C LYS A 125 -3.66 13.42 8.10
N GLN A 126 -3.02 14.54 7.75
CA GLN A 126 -3.74 15.81 7.51
C GLN A 126 -4.69 15.75 6.31
N LYS A 127 -4.34 15.00 5.27
CA LYS A 127 -5.13 14.89 4.03
C LYS A 127 -6.29 13.90 4.12
N LEU A 128 -6.17 12.88 4.98
CA LEU A 128 -7.19 11.84 5.13
C LEU A 128 -8.39 12.32 5.95
N SER A 129 -9.58 11.79 5.65
CA SER A 129 -10.78 12.02 6.45
C SER A 129 -10.72 11.29 7.80
N SER A 130 -11.39 11.84 8.81
CA SER A 130 -11.65 11.14 10.09
C SER A 130 -12.79 10.11 10.00
N ASP A 131 -13.48 10.02 8.85
CA ASP A 131 -14.48 8.98 8.59
C ASP A 131 -13.84 7.58 8.69
N PRO A 132 -14.46 6.60 9.37
CA PRO A 132 -13.95 5.23 9.46
C PRO A 132 -13.79 4.51 8.11
N THR A 133 -14.50 4.94 7.06
CA THR A 133 -14.42 4.34 5.72
C THR A 133 -13.04 4.51 5.12
N GLY A 134 -12.41 3.43 4.67
CA GLY A 134 -11.12 3.49 4.00
C GLY A 134 -10.32 2.20 4.08
N THR A 135 -9.05 2.30 3.71
CA THR A 135 -8.05 1.23 3.81
C THR A 135 -7.05 1.55 4.91
N TYR A 136 -6.71 0.52 5.69
CA TYR A 136 -5.78 0.55 6.82
C TYR A 136 -4.71 -0.50 6.61
N VAL A 137 -3.46 -0.18 6.93
CA VAL A 137 -2.32 -1.08 6.74
C VAL A 137 -1.39 -1.01 7.95
N TYR A 138 -0.90 -2.15 8.40
CA TYR A 138 0.20 -2.27 9.34
C TYR A 138 1.26 -3.21 8.79
N GLU A 139 2.50 -2.72 8.72
CA GLU A 139 3.63 -3.51 8.27
C GLU A 139 4.50 -3.91 9.47
N GLU A 140 4.56 -5.21 9.77
CA GLU A 140 5.49 -5.71 10.76
C GLU A 140 6.79 -6.16 10.07
N LYS A 141 7.91 -5.51 10.42
CA LYS A 141 9.25 -5.90 9.94
C LYS A 141 9.71 -7.16 10.65
N PHE A 142 9.48 -8.34 10.07
CA PHE A 142 10.04 -9.58 10.61
C PHE A 142 11.45 -9.85 10.05
N ILE A 143 12.49 -9.58 10.86
CA ILE A 143 13.87 -9.96 10.56
C ILE A 143 14.10 -11.39 11.07
N ARG A 144 13.88 -12.39 10.23
CA ARG A 144 14.26 -13.78 10.56
C ARG A 144 15.76 -13.96 10.33
N GLY A 145 16.53 -13.95 11.41
CA GLY A 145 17.97 -14.28 11.40
C GLY A 145 18.76 -13.30 12.26
N GLY A 146 19.31 -13.81 13.36
CA GLY A 146 20.13 -13.03 14.29
C GLY A 146 21.30 -12.32 13.63
N ILE A 147 21.81 -11.34 14.36
CA ILE A 147 23.02 -10.57 14.09
C ILE A 147 24.12 -11.50 13.55
N THR A 148 24.49 -11.35 12.29
CA THR A 148 25.81 -11.78 11.83
C THR A 148 26.43 -10.67 11.00
N SER A 149 27.63 -10.29 11.44
CA SER A 149 28.43 -9.13 11.03
C SER A 149 29.06 -9.25 9.64
N ASN A 150 28.49 -10.02 8.72
CA ASN A 150 29.06 -10.19 7.39
C ASN A 150 27.97 -10.14 6.30
N LEU A 151 28.23 -9.32 5.29
CA LEU A 151 27.39 -8.90 4.16
C LEU A 151 26.96 -10.04 3.19
N HIS A 152 26.76 -11.28 3.67
CA HIS A 152 26.46 -12.46 2.86
C HIS A 152 25.16 -13.19 3.22
N SER A 153 24.46 -12.75 4.27
CA SER A 153 23.09 -13.19 4.55
C SER A 153 22.21 -11.96 4.65
N ILE A 154 21.60 -11.56 3.55
CA ILE A 154 20.44 -10.66 3.63
C ILE A 154 19.43 -11.45 4.45
N PRO A 155 18.97 -10.93 5.62
CA PRO A 155 17.86 -11.55 6.33
C PRO A 155 16.75 -11.78 5.31
N GLN A 156 16.06 -12.92 5.34
CA GLN A 156 14.79 -12.98 4.64
C GLN A 156 13.85 -12.04 5.39
N THR A 157 13.91 -10.75 5.08
CA THR A 157 12.89 -9.78 5.45
C THR A 157 11.66 -10.21 4.67
N ARG A 158 10.79 -10.94 5.34
CA ARG A 158 9.43 -11.12 4.86
C ARG A 158 8.66 -9.95 5.44
N TYR A 159 8.19 -9.09 4.54
CA TYR A 159 7.18 -8.10 4.88
C TYR A 159 5.89 -8.88 5.05
N TYR A 160 5.37 -8.87 6.27
CA TYR A 160 4.03 -9.35 6.53
C TYR A 160 3.16 -8.10 6.65
N GLU A 161 2.39 -7.85 5.61
CA GLU A 161 1.46 -6.74 5.55
C GLU A 161 0.14 -7.22 6.15
N SER A 162 -0.26 -6.63 7.27
CA SER A 162 -1.62 -6.71 7.76
C SER A 162 -2.41 -5.57 7.14
N PHE A 163 -3.66 -5.85 6.73
CA PHE A 163 -4.51 -4.83 6.14
C PHE A 163 -5.94 -4.98 6.63
N ALA A 164 -6.68 -3.87 6.59
CA ALA A 164 -8.12 -3.88 6.73
C ALA A 164 -8.76 -2.89 5.76
N THR A 165 -9.99 -3.21 5.35
CA THR A 165 -10.86 -2.30 4.63
C THR A 165 -12.15 -2.14 5.39
N VAL A 166 -12.63 -0.91 5.50
CA VAL A 166 -13.86 -0.57 6.20
C VAL A 166 -14.73 0.25 5.27
N LYS A 167 -16.01 -0.14 5.14
CA LYS A 167 -17.03 0.62 4.41
C LYS A 167 -18.22 0.90 5.30
N LYS A 168 -18.90 2.03 5.06
CA LYS A 168 -20.23 2.28 5.63
C LYS A 168 -21.23 1.23 5.16
N GLY A 169 -21.98 0.68 6.11
CA GLY A 169 -23.16 -0.14 5.89
C GLY A 169 -24.45 0.66 6.12
N GLU A 170 -25.53 -0.06 6.39
CA GLU A 170 -26.83 0.50 6.77
C GLU A 170 -26.89 0.78 8.28
N ASP A 171 -27.77 1.68 8.71
CA ASP A 171 -28.08 1.95 10.14
C ASP A 171 -26.84 2.18 11.02
N ASP A 172 -25.91 3.02 10.55
CA ASP A 172 -24.63 3.35 11.19
C ASP A 172 -23.69 2.15 11.42
N LYS A 173 -24.02 0.96 10.91
CA LYS A 173 -23.13 -0.20 10.91
C LYS A 173 -22.00 0.00 9.91
N LEU A 174 -20.90 -0.70 10.14
CA LEU A 174 -19.79 -0.77 9.20
C LEU A 174 -19.66 -2.20 8.67
N VAL A 175 -19.04 -2.34 7.51
CA VAL A 175 -18.63 -3.64 6.99
C VAL A 175 -17.12 -3.66 6.90
N ILE A 176 -16.51 -4.70 7.46
CA ILE A 176 -15.06 -4.84 7.58
C ILE A 176 -14.58 -6.12 6.88
N SER A 177 -13.39 -6.02 6.29
CA SER A 177 -12.56 -7.15 5.90
C SER A 177 -11.16 -6.89 6.41
N PHE A 178 -10.47 -7.90 6.92
CA PHE A 178 -9.08 -7.77 7.32
C PHE A 178 -8.30 -9.06 7.15
N GLU A 179 -6.99 -8.89 7.06
CA GLU A 179 -6.00 -9.94 7.26
C GLU A 179 -4.93 -9.41 8.21
N VAL A 180 -4.76 -10.07 9.35
CA VAL A 180 -3.73 -9.77 10.33
C VAL A 180 -2.75 -10.92 10.33
N VAL A 181 -1.51 -10.61 9.96
CA VAL A 181 -0.43 -11.60 9.88
C VAL A 181 0.45 -11.48 11.11
N GLY A 182 0.37 -12.49 11.99
CA GLY A 182 1.20 -12.61 13.18
C GLY A 182 2.45 -13.46 12.94
N GLY A 183 3.63 -12.90 13.22
CA GLY A 183 4.89 -13.64 13.37
C GLY A 183 5.18 -14.67 12.27
N VAL A 184 5.38 -15.95 12.66
CA VAL A 184 5.79 -17.05 11.75
C VAL A 184 4.70 -17.53 10.77
N GLY A 185 3.86 -16.63 10.27
CA GLY A 185 2.86 -16.89 9.23
C GLY A 185 1.50 -17.36 9.75
N PHE A 186 1.15 -17.06 11.00
CA PHE A 186 -0.23 -17.25 11.47
C PHE A 186 -1.07 -16.07 11.00
N VAL A 187 -2.25 -16.34 10.45
CA VAL A 187 -3.09 -15.32 9.83
C VAL A 187 -4.47 -15.37 10.47
N ALA A 188 -4.92 -14.25 11.02
CA ALA A 188 -6.31 -14.04 11.38
C ALA A 188 -6.98 -13.24 10.26
N SER A 189 -8.12 -13.70 9.76
CA SER A 189 -8.82 -12.99 8.69
C SER A 189 -10.33 -13.06 8.84
N LEU A 190 -10.99 -11.96 8.50
CA LEU A 190 -12.43 -11.86 8.33
C LEU A 190 -12.73 -11.15 7.03
N SER A 191 -13.85 -11.48 6.38
CA SER A 191 -14.17 -10.99 5.05
C SER A 191 -15.63 -10.56 4.93
N ASN A 192 -15.84 -9.27 4.70
CA ASN A 192 -17.14 -8.65 4.48
C ASN A 192 -18.12 -8.84 5.66
N GLU A 193 -17.61 -8.81 6.88
CA GLU A 193 -18.43 -8.94 8.08
C GLU A 193 -19.03 -7.61 8.49
N THR A 194 -20.27 -7.63 8.95
CA THR A 194 -20.94 -6.43 9.49
C THR A 194 -20.60 -6.28 10.97
N ILE A 195 -20.19 -5.08 11.37
CA ILE A 195 -19.86 -4.73 12.76
C ILE A 195 -20.84 -3.70 13.28
N GLU A 196 -21.26 -3.88 14.54
CA GLU A 196 -22.34 -3.11 15.15
C GLU A 196 -21.78 -2.02 16.07
N PRO A 197 -22.34 -0.79 16.04
CA PRO A 197 -21.87 0.29 16.91
C PRO A 197 -22.25 0.01 18.37
N ILE A 198 -21.28 0.15 19.27
CA ILE A 198 -21.49 0.03 20.73
C ILE A 198 -21.07 1.28 21.51
N GLY A 199 -20.55 2.30 20.80
CA GLY A 199 -20.17 3.59 21.36
C GLY A 199 -19.59 4.49 20.27
N ASP A 200 -19.14 5.68 20.68
CA ASP A 200 -18.56 6.64 19.75
C ASP A 200 -17.29 6.08 19.10
N ASN A 201 -17.37 5.80 17.80
CA ASN A 201 -16.29 5.19 17.02
C ASN A 201 -15.82 3.81 17.52
N ILE A 202 -16.68 3.10 18.26
CA ILE A 202 -16.42 1.74 18.75
C ILE A 202 -17.49 0.79 18.20
N TYR A 203 -17.02 -0.29 17.60
CA TYR A 203 -17.85 -1.31 16.98
C TYR A 203 -17.49 -2.70 17.48
N GLU A 204 -18.40 -3.65 17.42
CA GLU A 204 -18.13 -5.05 17.74
C GLU A 204 -18.61 -6.02 16.66
N PHE A 205 -17.95 -7.17 16.62
CA PHE A 205 -18.37 -8.35 15.87
C PHE A 205 -18.55 -9.50 16.85
N ARG A 206 -19.69 -10.19 16.77
CA ARG A 206 -20.00 -11.38 17.54
C ARG A 206 -20.54 -12.47 16.64
N ALA A 207 -19.96 -13.67 16.70
CA ALA A 207 -20.40 -14.82 15.91
C ALA A 207 -20.16 -16.15 16.64
N LYS A 208 -20.91 -17.19 16.27
CA LYS A 208 -20.80 -18.55 16.82
C LYS A 208 -20.68 -19.61 15.72
N ASP A 209 -19.99 -19.25 14.64
CA ASP A 209 -20.02 -20.05 13.40
C ASP A 209 -19.12 -21.29 13.46
N PHE A 210 -18.10 -21.28 14.34
CA PHE A 210 -17.06 -22.32 14.38
C PHE A 210 -17.15 -23.23 15.62
N THR A 211 -17.61 -22.70 16.76
CA THR A 211 -17.75 -23.44 18.01
C THR A 211 -18.93 -22.93 18.84
N ASP A 212 -19.22 -23.62 19.95
CA ASP A 212 -20.21 -23.18 20.94
C ASP A 212 -19.75 -21.94 21.75
N GLU A 213 -18.45 -21.62 21.71
CA GLU A 213 -17.88 -20.39 22.25
C GLU A 213 -18.08 -19.24 21.23
N GLU A 214 -18.31 -18.02 21.72
CA GLU A 214 -18.49 -16.85 20.85
C GLU A 214 -17.15 -16.28 20.39
N CYS A 215 -17.01 -16.03 19.08
CA CYS A 215 -16.02 -15.10 18.55
C CYS A 215 -16.45 -13.68 18.88
N HIS A 216 -15.58 -12.91 19.52
CA HIS A 216 -15.86 -11.54 19.89
C HIS A 216 -14.65 -10.64 19.61
N LEU A 217 -14.84 -9.70 18.69
CA LEU A 217 -13.87 -8.68 18.31
C LEU A 217 -14.44 -7.29 18.56
N VAL A 218 -13.57 -6.36 18.96
CA VAL A 218 -13.90 -4.93 19.11
C VAL A 218 -12.99 -4.12 18.20
N PHE A 219 -13.58 -3.12 17.55
CA PHE A 219 -12.93 -2.23 16.60
C PHE A 219 -13.05 -0.80 17.11
N GLU A 220 -11.91 -0.14 17.37
CA GLU A 220 -11.86 1.25 17.81
C GLU A 220 -11.26 2.11 16.69
N PHE A 221 -11.98 3.17 16.29
CA PHE A 221 -11.50 4.14 15.31
C PHE A 221 -11.13 5.45 16.01
N LYS A 222 -9.84 5.80 16.00
CA LYS A 222 -9.36 7.01 16.67
C LYS A 222 -8.15 7.59 15.96
N ASP A 223 -8.13 8.92 15.81
CA ASP A 223 -7.00 9.66 15.24
C ASP A 223 -6.52 9.11 13.88
N LYS A 224 -7.47 8.63 13.06
CA LYS A 224 -7.24 7.98 11.75
C LYS A 224 -6.45 6.67 11.86
N ASN A 225 -6.67 5.93 12.94
CA ASN A 225 -6.21 4.56 13.13
C ASN A 225 -7.41 3.65 13.40
N LEU A 226 -7.27 2.39 13.00
CA LEU A 226 -8.12 1.29 13.38
C LEU A 226 -7.36 0.41 14.36
N LYS A 227 -7.92 0.18 15.54
CA LYS A 227 -7.44 -0.81 16.49
C LYS A 227 -8.42 -1.98 16.55
N ILE A 228 -7.93 -3.18 16.29
CA ILE A 228 -8.69 -4.42 16.44
C ILE A 228 -8.27 -5.06 17.76
N ILE A 229 -9.24 -5.43 18.58
CA ILE A 229 -9.03 -6.05 19.89
C ILE A 229 -9.80 -7.37 19.93
N GLN A 230 -9.07 -8.46 20.08
CA GLN A 230 -9.67 -9.79 20.21
C GLN A 230 -10.06 -10.05 21.67
N LYS A 231 -11.37 -10.15 21.94
CA LYS A 231 -11.90 -10.40 23.30
C LYS A 231 -12.12 -11.88 23.58
N SER A 232 -12.29 -12.69 22.54
CA SER A 232 -12.40 -14.15 22.64
C SER A 232 -11.07 -14.85 22.38
N LYS A 233 -11.05 -16.17 22.49
CA LYS A 233 -9.96 -16.98 21.93
C LYS A 233 -9.99 -16.88 20.39
N ALA A 234 -8.86 -17.23 19.76
CA ALA A 234 -8.73 -17.24 18.30
C ALA A 234 -9.55 -18.34 17.62
N TRP A 235 -9.72 -19.47 18.31
CA TRP A 235 -10.41 -20.66 17.78
C TRP A 235 -11.91 -20.44 17.50
N PRO A 236 -12.71 -19.83 18.39
CA PRO A 236 -14.10 -19.42 18.08
C PRO A 236 -14.24 -18.54 16.84
N CYS A 237 -13.20 -17.79 16.47
CA CYS A 237 -13.18 -16.93 15.28
C CYS A 237 -12.64 -17.63 14.02
N GLY A 238 -12.25 -18.91 14.11
CA GLY A 238 -11.70 -19.66 12.98
C GLY A 238 -10.24 -19.33 12.62
N PHE A 239 -9.52 -18.52 13.42
CA PHE A 239 -8.16 -18.07 13.08
C PHE A 239 -7.06 -19.12 13.36
N GLY A 240 -7.39 -20.18 14.11
CA GLY A 240 -6.44 -21.20 14.56
C GLY A 240 -5.70 -20.82 15.86
N GLU A 241 -5.06 -21.80 16.49
CA GLU A 241 -4.59 -21.72 17.90
C GLU A 241 -3.55 -20.63 18.19
N ARG A 242 -2.84 -20.14 17.16
CA ARG A 242 -1.70 -19.22 17.31
C ARG A 242 -1.86 -17.90 16.57
N ALA A 243 -2.99 -17.69 15.90
CA ALA A 243 -3.29 -16.41 15.27
C ALA A 243 -3.93 -15.46 16.29
N SER A 244 -3.72 -14.16 16.10
CA SER A 244 -4.46 -13.11 16.82
C SER A 244 -4.86 -12.03 15.83
N ALA A 245 -6.03 -11.44 16.06
CA ALA A 245 -6.47 -10.25 15.35
C ALA A 245 -6.04 -8.93 16.03
N ASP A 246 -5.35 -8.99 17.18
CA ASP A 246 -4.91 -7.77 17.90
C ASP A 246 -3.89 -6.98 17.06
N VAL A 247 -4.27 -5.79 16.59
CA VAL A 247 -3.40 -4.91 15.79
C VAL A 247 -3.90 -3.46 15.84
N GLU A 248 -2.99 -2.51 15.63
CA GLU A 248 -3.32 -1.11 15.37
C GLU A 248 -2.77 -0.74 13.98
N MET A 249 -3.65 -0.24 13.12
CA MET A 249 -3.37 0.05 11.72
C MET A 249 -3.69 1.51 11.41
N PRO A 250 -2.72 2.33 10.95
CA PRO A 250 -3.03 3.66 10.42
C PRO A 250 -3.86 3.56 9.14
N LYS A 251 -4.73 4.55 8.96
CA LYS A 251 -5.46 4.75 7.71
C LYS A 251 -4.49 5.26 6.63
N VAL A 252 -4.56 4.68 5.44
CA VAL A 252 -3.72 5.04 4.30
C VAL A 252 -4.50 5.59 3.11
N ASP A 253 -5.80 5.33 3.04
CA ASP A 253 -6.69 5.83 1.99
C ASP A 253 -8.13 5.99 2.52
N ASP A 254 -8.85 7.02 2.03
CA ASP A 254 -10.29 7.20 2.28
C ASP A 254 -11.16 6.29 1.40
N LYS A 255 -10.58 5.70 0.35
CA LYS A 255 -11.24 4.73 -0.53
C LYS A 255 -10.96 3.31 -0.06
N VAL A 256 -11.96 2.45 -0.23
CA VAL A 256 -11.81 1.01 -0.04
C VAL A 256 -11.08 0.42 -1.26
N LYS A 257 -9.79 0.20 -1.10
CA LYS A 257 -8.95 -0.56 -2.03
C LYS A 257 -8.65 -1.91 -1.40
N LEU A 258 -9.04 -2.99 -2.07
CA LEU A 258 -8.60 -4.33 -1.70
C LEU A 258 -7.14 -4.47 -2.13
N SER A 259 -6.25 -4.83 -1.20
CA SER A 259 -4.95 -5.39 -1.57
C SER A 259 -5.21 -6.72 -2.29
N LYS A 260 -4.59 -6.90 -3.44
CA LYS A 260 -4.63 -8.12 -4.25
C LYS A 260 -3.22 -8.43 -4.72
#